data_AF-A0AB40D345-F1
#
_entry.id   AF-A0AB40D345-F1
#
_cell.length_a   1.000
_cell.length_b   1.000
_cell.length_c   1.000
_cell.angle_alpha   90.00
_cell.angle_beta   90.00
_cell.angle_gamma   90.00
#
_symmetry.space_group_name_H-M   'P 1'
#
loop_
_entity.id
_entity.type
_entity.pdbx_description
1 polymer ?
#
loop_
_entity_poly.entity_id
_entity_poly.type
_entity_poly.pdbx_seq_one_letter_code
_entity_poly.pdbx_strand_id
1 'polypeptide(L)'
;MMYGDITLAKICGTIAADEKLHERAYTKIIEKLFEIDPNATMTSMAEMMRKRINMPVRVLFDGKDHNLAVHLNMVTQKTGSYTVKDYGDVVDFFIKRWHVEEITRLSDKGRQAQEYICGFSASIRKLEERVQHKSTSGETSKMLHFSWIFNKEVKV
;
A
#
# COMPACT_ATOMS: atom_id res chain seq x y z
N MET A 1 -8.07 23.07 4.95
CA MET A 1 -6.61 22.86 4.85
C MET A 1 -6.02 23.07 6.24
N MET A 2 -5.62 22.00 6.91
CA MET A 2 -5.31 21.97 8.35
C MET A 2 -4.08 22.79 8.76
N TYR A 3 -3.20 23.12 7.82
CA TYR A 3 -1.93 23.82 8.07
C TYR A 3 -1.75 25.11 7.24
N GLY A 4 -2.77 25.54 6.48
CA GLY A 4 -2.80 26.83 5.79
C GLY A 4 -1.87 27.05 4.59
N ASP A 5 -0.93 26.14 4.31
CA ASP A 5 0.03 26.30 3.19
C ASP A 5 -0.54 25.81 1.85
N ILE A 6 -1.03 26.77 1.06
CA ILE A 6 -1.61 26.52 -0.27
C ILE A 6 -0.53 26.14 -1.30
N THR A 7 0.68 26.69 -1.16
CA THR A 7 1.76 26.44 -2.12
C THR A 7 2.26 25.01 -2.00
N LEU A 8 2.46 24.52 -0.77
CA LEU A 8 2.81 23.13 -0.52
C LEU A 8 1.71 22.19 -1.01
N ALA A 9 0.43 22.52 -0.76
CA ALA A 9 -0.70 21.74 -1.26
C ALA A 9 -0.70 21.63 -2.80
N LYS A 10 -0.36 22.71 -3.51
CA LYS A 10 -0.22 22.70 -4.97
C LYS A 10 0.92 21.78 -5.43
N ILE A 11 2.08 21.84 -4.78
CA ILE A 11 3.22 20.98 -5.12
C ILE A 11 2.83 19.50 -4.97
N CYS A 12 2.29 19.11 -3.81
CA CYS A 12 1.83 17.74 -3.58
C CYS A 12 0.73 17.33 -4.57
N GLY A 13 -0.20 18.23 -4.88
CA GLY A 13 -1.28 17.98 -5.83
C GLY A 13 -0.79 17.74 -7.26
N THR A 14 0.20 18.50 -7.72
CA THR A 14 0.82 18.31 -9.05
C THR A 14 1.49 16.94 -9.14
N ILE A 15 2.29 16.56 -8.13
CA ILE A 15 2.92 15.24 -8.09
C ILE A 15 1.85 14.14 -8.12
N ALA A 16 0.81 14.25 -7.29
CA ALA A 16 -0.28 13.28 -7.26
C ALA A 16 -1.04 13.17 -8.60
N ALA A 17 -1.17 14.27 -9.34
CA ALA A 17 -1.78 14.27 -10.66
C ALA A 17 -0.94 13.44 -11.66
N ASP A 18 0.38 13.61 -11.63
CA ASP A 18 1.30 12.82 -12.46
C ASP A 18 1.26 11.33 -12.07
N GLU A 19 1.26 11.01 -10.77
CA GLU A 19 1.15 9.62 -10.33
C GLU A 19 -0.17 8.96 -10.74
N LYS A 20 -1.27 9.74 -10.85
CA LYS A 20 -2.54 9.24 -11.38
C LYS A 20 -2.44 8.89 -12.86
N LEU A 21 -1.64 9.63 -13.63
CA LEU A 21 -1.39 9.31 -15.04
C LEU A 21 -0.57 8.02 -15.17
N HIS A 22 0.46 7.84 -14.32
CA HIS A 22 1.25 6.62 -14.26
C HIS A 22 0.38 5.40 -13.89
N GLU A 23 -0.42 5.51 -12.83
CA GLU A 23 -1.36 4.46 -12.43
C GLU A 23 -2.26 4.07 -13.60
N ARG A 24 -2.88 5.05 -14.28
CA ARG A 24 -3.76 4.78 -15.42
C ARG A 24 -3.04 4.05 -16.56
N ALA A 25 -1.78 4.38 -16.84
CA ALA A 25 -1.00 3.71 -17.87
C ALA A 25 -0.73 2.24 -17.49
N TYR A 26 -0.23 1.99 -16.28
CA TYR A 26 0.04 0.62 -15.80
C TYR A 26 -1.23 -0.22 -15.68
N THR A 27 -2.34 0.38 -15.24
CA THR A 27 -3.64 -0.29 -15.14
C THR A 27 -4.11 -0.82 -16.49
N LYS A 28 -3.94 -0.05 -17.57
CA LYS A 28 -4.29 -0.49 -18.93
C LYS A 28 -3.38 -1.61 -19.45
N ILE A 29 -2.10 -1.60 -19.07
CA ILE A 29 -1.17 -2.67 -19.45
C ILE A 29 -1.63 -3.99 -18.84
N ILE A 30 -1.91 -4.01 -17.53
CA ILE A 30 -2.37 -5.23 -16.85
C ILE A 30 -3.74 -5.68 -17.36
N GLU A 31 -4.65 -4.74 -17.61
CA GLU A 31 -5.95 -5.03 -18.25
C GLU A 31 -5.74 -5.77 -19.59
N LYS A 32 -4.83 -5.29 -20.43
CA LYS A 32 -4.52 -5.96 -21.70
C LYS A 32 -3.87 -7.33 -21.51
N LEU A 33 -3.04 -7.51 -20.47
CA LEU A 33 -2.46 -8.81 -20.15
C LEU A 33 -3.51 -9.82 -19.71
N PHE A 34 -4.55 -9.41 -18.98
CA PHE A 34 -5.67 -10.30 -18.66
C PHE A 34 -6.47 -10.73 -19.90
N GLU A 35 -6.56 -9.90 -20.94
CA GLU A 35 -7.19 -10.29 -22.21
C GLU A 35 -6.35 -11.31 -23.00
N ILE A 36 -5.01 -11.17 -22.98
CA ILE A 36 -4.09 -11.99 -23.79
C ILE A 36 -3.76 -13.31 -23.09
N ASP A 37 -3.38 -13.25 -21.81
CA ASP A 37 -3.02 -14.40 -20.99
C ASP A 37 -3.55 -14.22 -19.55
N PRO A 38 -4.83 -14.57 -19.31
CA PRO A 38 -5.43 -14.45 -17.99
C PRO A 38 -4.78 -15.39 -16.96
N ASN A 39 -4.20 -16.51 -17.40
CA ASN A 39 -3.62 -17.49 -16.48
C ASN A 39 -2.30 -17.01 -15.89
N ALA A 40 -1.37 -16.59 -16.75
CA ALA A 40 -0.09 -16.06 -16.29
C ALA A 40 -0.32 -14.81 -15.44
N THR A 41 -1.15 -13.88 -15.92
CA THR A 41 -1.44 -12.61 -15.23
C THR A 41 -2.03 -12.85 -13.83
N MET A 42 -3.00 -13.75 -13.70
CA MET A 42 -3.60 -14.11 -12.41
C MET A 42 -2.57 -14.72 -11.46
N THR A 43 -1.76 -15.66 -11.93
CA THR A 43 -0.75 -16.31 -11.08
C THR A 43 0.35 -15.35 -10.64
N SER A 44 0.82 -14.46 -11.52
CA SER A 44 1.79 -13.42 -11.17
C SER A 44 1.22 -12.41 -10.17
N MET A 45 -0.03 -11.99 -10.33
CA MET A 45 -0.70 -11.11 -9.38
C MET A 45 -0.76 -11.76 -7.98
N ALA A 46 -1.13 -13.04 -7.90
CA ALA A 46 -1.18 -13.78 -6.64
C ALA A 46 0.21 -13.93 -6.02
N GLU A 47 1.24 -14.18 -6.84
CA GLU A 47 2.62 -14.26 -6.36
C GLU A 47 3.10 -12.95 -5.74
N MET A 48 2.81 -11.82 -6.39
CA MET A 48 3.13 -10.49 -5.85
C MET A 48 2.42 -10.24 -4.51
N MET A 49 1.16 -10.62 -4.39
CA MET A 49 0.40 -10.50 -3.14
C MET A 49 0.96 -11.41 -2.03
N ARG A 50 1.39 -12.64 -2.36
CA ARG A 50 2.05 -13.55 -1.39
C ARG A 50 3.37 -12.99 -0.87
N LYS A 51 4.17 -12.37 -1.74
CA LYS A 51 5.42 -11.70 -1.36
C LYS A 51 5.21 -10.44 -0.52
N ARG A 52 3.97 -9.94 -0.49
CA ARG A 52 3.58 -8.58 -0.06
C ARG A 52 4.25 -7.54 -0.96
N ILE A 53 3.51 -6.51 -1.36
CA ILE A 53 4.12 -5.40 -2.08
C ILE A 53 5.00 -4.64 -1.08
N ASN A 54 6.29 -4.92 -1.14
CA ASN A 54 7.28 -4.28 -0.28
C ASN A 54 7.45 -2.83 -0.72
N MET A 55 7.36 -1.91 0.24
CA MET A 55 7.66 -0.51 0.00
C MET A 55 9.09 -0.36 -0.54
N PRO A 56 9.32 0.40 -1.63
CA PRO A 56 10.65 0.61 -2.19
C PRO A 56 11.67 1.15 -1.17
N VAL A 57 11.17 1.92 -0.20
CA VAL A 57 11.94 2.59 0.86
C VAL A 57 12.32 1.65 2.02
N ARG A 58 12.10 0.33 1.91
CA ARG A 58 12.37 -0.64 2.99
C ARG A 58 13.82 -0.64 3.50
N VAL A 59 14.79 -0.27 2.67
CA VAL A 59 16.23 -0.27 2.98
C VAL A 59 16.76 1.11 3.39
N LEU A 60 15.88 2.02 3.77
CA LEU A 60 16.24 3.38 4.17
C LEU A 60 17.10 3.38 5.44
N PHE A 61 18.25 4.05 5.37
CA PHE A 61 19.21 4.18 6.45
C PHE A 61 19.84 5.59 6.42
N ASP A 62 19.89 6.26 7.57
CA ASP A 62 20.43 7.62 7.72
C ASP A 62 21.84 7.65 8.32
N GLY A 63 22.49 6.49 8.47
CA GLY A 63 23.78 6.36 9.14
C GLY A 63 23.69 6.07 10.64
N LYS A 64 22.49 6.10 11.24
CA LYS A 64 22.30 5.88 12.69
C LYS A 64 21.20 4.86 12.99
N ASP A 65 20.04 4.99 12.35
CA ASP A 65 18.87 4.19 12.65
C ASP A 65 18.65 3.09 11.61
N HIS A 66 18.98 1.85 12.00
CA HIS A 66 18.78 0.67 11.16
C HIS A 66 17.31 0.33 10.89
N ASN A 67 16.37 0.90 11.67
CA ASN A 67 14.93 0.66 11.54
C ASN A 67 14.18 1.87 10.99
N LEU A 68 14.88 2.82 10.36
CA LEU A 68 14.31 4.09 9.92
C LEU A 68 13.09 3.94 9.01
N ALA A 69 13.11 2.97 8.09
CA ALA A 69 11.95 2.66 7.24
C ALA A 69 10.71 2.26 8.05
N VAL A 70 10.90 1.48 9.12
CA VAL A 70 9.81 1.05 10.01
C VAL A 70 9.30 2.24 10.82
N HIS A 71 10.18 3.07 11.35
CA HIS A 71 9.80 4.27 12.11
C HIS A 71 9.05 5.27 11.24
N LEU A 72 9.47 5.47 9.99
CA LEU A 72 8.74 6.31 9.02
C LEU A 72 7.35 5.75 8.71
N ASN A 73 7.22 4.43 8.57
CA ASN A 73 5.92 3.79 8.36
C ASN A 73 4.99 3.99 9.58
N MET A 74 5.52 4.02 10.81
CA MET A 74 4.70 4.34 11.99
C MET A 74 4.20 5.79 11.96
N VAL A 75 5.04 6.75 11.56
CA VAL A 75 4.64 8.16 11.39
C VAL A 75 3.53 8.29 10.33
N THR A 76 3.70 7.67 9.16
CA THR A 76 2.71 7.76 8.07
C THR A 76 1.39 7.09 8.44
N GLN A 77 1.44 5.94 9.12
CA GLN A 77 0.27 5.26 9.66
C GLN A 77 -0.50 6.12 10.66
N LYS A 78 0.21 6.82 11.55
CA LYS A 78 -0.40 7.66 12.59
C LYS A 78 -0.94 8.98 12.07
N THR A 79 -0.22 9.61 11.15
CA THR A 79 -0.66 10.85 10.50
C THR A 79 -1.79 10.62 9.50
N GLY A 80 -2.03 9.36 9.12
CA GLY A 80 -3.03 9.00 8.12
C GLY A 80 -2.59 9.32 6.69
N SER A 81 -1.29 9.54 6.45
CA SER A 81 -0.78 9.87 5.12
C SER A 81 -0.75 8.63 4.21
N TYR A 82 -0.43 7.47 4.79
CA TYR A 82 -0.56 6.17 4.15
C TYR A 82 -0.69 5.10 5.23
N THR A 83 -1.75 4.31 5.16
CA THR A 83 -2.11 3.35 6.21
C THR A 83 -2.29 1.94 5.65
N VAL A 84 -2.35 0.95 6.55
CA VAL A 84 -2.73 -0.42 6.20
C VAL A 84 -4.10 -0.48 5.53
N LYS A 85 -5.01 0.43 5.89
CA LYS A 85 -6.32 0.55 5.24
C LYS A 85 -6.17 0.96 3.78
N ASP A 86 -5.38 2.00 3.51
CA ASP A 86 -5.12 2.48 2.14
C ASP A 86 -4.48 1.39 1.29
N TYR A 87 -3.57 0.60 1.86
CA TYR A 87 -3.02 -0.58 1.19
C TYR A 87 -4.11 -1.57 0.77
N GLY A 88 -5.04 -1.90 1.68
CA GLY A 88 -6.19 -2.76 1.38
C GLY A 88 -7.09 -2.18 0.30
N ASP A 89 -7.44 -0.91 0.42
CA ASP A 89 -8.31 -0.20 -0.53
C ASP A 89 -7.70 -0.17 -1.94
N VAL A 90 -6.39 0.00 -2.07
CA VAL A 90 -5.69 -0.05 -3.37
C VAL A 90 -5.76 -1.43 -3.98
N VAL A 91 -5.57 -2.50 -3.19
CA VAL A 91 -5.70 -3.87 -3.71
C VAL A 91 -7.14 -4.14 -4.16
N ASP A 92 -8.13 -3.78 -3.33
CA ASP A 92 -9.55 -3.96 -3.65
C ASP A 92 -9.96 -3.16 -4.89
N PHE A 93 -9.43 -1.95 -5.06
CA PHE A 93 -9.64 -1.15 -6.27
C PHE A 93 -9.18 -1.90 -7.51
N PHE A 94 -7.98 -2.47 -7.51
CA PHE A 94 -7.45 -3.17 -8.68
C PHE A 94 -8.15 -4.50 -8.96
N ILE A 95 -8.53 -5.25 -7.93
CA ILE A 95 -9.36 -6.47 -8.07
C ILE A 95 -10.65 -6.14 -8.81
N LYS A 96 -11.33 -5.05 -8.41
CA LYS A 96 -12.57 -4.58 -9.07
C LYS A 96 -12.30 -4.02 -10.46
N ARG A 97 -11.26 -3.20 -10.62
CA ARG A 97 -10.92 -2.52 -11.88
C ARG A 97 -10.62 -3.51 -13.01
N TRP A 98 -10.02 -4.65 -12.71
CA TRP A 98 -9.72 -5.71 -13.67
C TRP A 98 -10.74 -6.85 -13.69
N HIS A 99 -11.87 -6.71 -12.97
CA HIS A 99 -12.92 -7.74 -12.89
C HIS A 99 -12.38 -9.13 -12.53
N VAL A 100 -11.42 -9.18 -11.61
CA VAL A 100 -10.64 -10.40 -11.28
C VAL A 100 -11.55 -11.58 -10.92
N GLU A 101 -12.65 -11.33 -10.20
CA GLU A 101 -13.63 -12.37 -9.80
C GLU A 101 -14.42 -12.96 -10.97
N GLU A 102 -14.62 -12.19 -12.04
CA GLU A 102 -15.44 -12.58 -13.19
C GLU A 102 -14.65 -13.38 -14.25
N ILE A 103 -13.34 -13.50 -14.10
CA ILE A 103 -12.48 -14.20 -15.06
C ILE A 103 -12.67 -15.72 -14.93
N THR A 104 -13.33 -16.33 -15.91
CA THR A 104 -13.70 -17.77 -15.88
C THR A 104 -12.74 -18.69 -16.63
N ARG A 105 -12.00 -18.18 -17.62
CA ARG A 105 -11.11 -18.98 -18.51
C ARG A 105 -9.74 -19.29 -17.88
N LEU A 106 -9.77 -19.80 -16.64
CA LEU A 106 -8.59 -20.09 -15.85
C LEU A 106 -8.37 -21.60 -15.68
N SER A 107 -7.11 -22.00 -15.78
CA SER A 107 -6.60 -23.28 -15.30
C SER A 107 -6.80 -23.44 -13.79
N ASP A 108 -6.61 -24.65 -13.27
CA ASP A 108 -6.75 -24.93 -11.84
C ASP A 108 -5.83 -24.05 -10.99
N LYS A 109 -4.59 -23.83 -11.44
CA LYS A 109 -3.63 -22.92 -10.79
C LYS A 109 -4.11 -21.47 -10.82
N GLY A 110 -4.69 -21.05 -11.95
CA GLY A 110 -5.28 -19.72 -12.12
C GLY A 110 -6.47 -19.50 -11.18
N ARG A 111 -7.36 -20.49 -11.02
CA ARG A 111 -8.50 -20.42 -10.09
C ARG A 111 -8.06 -20.34 -8.62
N GLN A 112 -7.07 -21.14 -8.22
CA GLN A 112 -6.50 -21.03 -6.87
C GLN A 112 -5.85 -19.65 -6.61
N ALA A 113 -5.21 -19.07 -7.63
CA ALA A 113 -4.66 -17.72 -7.56
C ALA A 113 -5.77 -16.66 -7.43
N GLN A 114 -6.85 -16.79 -8.21
CA GLN A 114 -8.03 -15.94 -8.14
C GLN A 114 -8.69 -15.98 -6.76
N GLU A 115 -8.97 -17.16 -6.22
CA GLU A 115 -9.53 -17.35 -4.87
C GLU A 115 -8.64 -16.68 -3.80
N TYR A 116 -7.32 -16.86 -3.89
CA TYR A 116 -6.37 -16.23 -2.98
C TYR A 116 -6.42 -14.70 -3.03
N ILE A 117 -6.45 -14.12 -4.24
CA ILE A 117 -6.50 -12.67 -4.43
C ILE A 117 -7.85 -12.10 -3.94
N CYS A 118 -8.98 -12.70 -4.33
CA CYS A 118 -10.30 -12.24 -3.92
C CYS A 118 -10.50 -12.34 -2.39
N GLY A 119 -9.89 -13.34 -1.74
CA GLY A 119 -9.89 -13.48 -0.28
C GLY A 119 -8.88 -12.58 0.46
N PHE A 120 -8.01 -11.87 -0.25
CA PHE A 120 -6.95 -11.06 0.35
C PHE A 120 -7.48 -9.87 1.15
N SER A 121 -8.58 -9.26 0.69
CA SER A 121 -9.27 -8.14 1.33
C SER A 121 -9.61 -8.42 2.80
N ALA A 122 -10.14 -9.61 3.09
CA ALA A 122 -10.47 -10.05 4.44
C ALA A 122 -9.23 -10.19 5.34
N SER A 123 -8.09 -10.54 4.76
CA SER A 123 -6.83 -10.66 5.50
C SER A 123 -6.26 -9.29 5.86
N ILE A 124 -6.36 -8.31 4.96
CA ILE A 124 -5.93 -6.92 5.23
C ILE A 124 -6.83 -6.25 6.26
N ARG A 125 -8.15 -6.45 6.19
CA ARG A 125 -9.07 -5.92 7.19
C ARG A 125 -8.76 -6.42 8.61
N LYS A 126 -8.46 -7.72 8.77
CA LYS A 126 -8.01 -8.26 10.07
C LYS A 126 -6.69 -7.64 10.54
N LEU A 127 -5.79 -7.30 9.62
CA LEU A 127 -4.53 -6.63 9.95
C LEU A 127 -4.78 -5.19 10.39
N GLU A 128 -5.65 -4.48 9.68
CA GLU A 128 -6.09 -3.12 10.01
C GLU A 128 -6.70 -3.05 11.41
N GLU A 129 -7.64 -3.95 11.74
CA GLU A 129 -8.29 -4.03 13.06
C GLU A 129 -7.25 -4.22 14.18
N ARG A 130 -6.23 -5.04 13.96
CA ARG A 130 -5.13 -5.23 14.93
C ARG A 130 -4.26 -3.98 15.09
N VAL A 131 -4.00 -3.25 14.00
CA VAL A 131 -3.23 -2.01 14.04
C VAL A 131 -4.00 -0.95 14.81
N GLN A 132 -5.29 -0.77 14.50
CA GLN A 132 -6.18 0.16 15.21
C GLN A 132 -6.27 -0.17 16.71
N HIS A 133 -6.46 -1.44 17.07
CA HIS A 133 -6.54 -1.86 18.47
C HIS A 133 -5.27 -1.49 19.26
N LYS A 134 -4.08 -1.64 18.66
CA LYS A 134 -2.79 -1.25 19.27
C LYS A 134 -2.62 0.25 19.40
N SER A 135 -3.20 1.03 18.49
CA SER A 135 -3.20 2.49 18.55
C SER A 135 -4.13 3.00 19.65
N THR A 136 -5.30 2.37 19.84
CA THR A 136 -6.30 2.77 20.85
C THR A 136 -5.99 2.30 22.27
N SER A 137 -5.26 1.19 22.45
CA SER A 137 -4.89 0.67 23.78
C SER A 137 -3.80 1.47 24.51
N GLY A 138 -3.24 2.50 23.88
CA GLY A 138 -2.17 3.33 24.45
C GLY A 138 -0.79 2.64 24.53
N GLU A 139 -0.68 1.37 24.16
CA GLU A 139 0.55 0.56 24.24
C GLU A 139 1.66 0.99 23.27
N THR A 140 1.41 1.90 22.34
CA THR A 140 2.34 2.21 21.23
C THR A 140 2.70 3.68 21.03
N SER A 141 2.30 4.58 21.93
CA SER A 141 2.71 5.99 21.83
C SER A 141 4.19 6.16 22.20
N LYS A 142 5.08 5.86 21.27
CA LYS A 142 6.53 6.02 21.42
C LYS A 142 6.95 7.38 20.88
N MET A 143 7.91 8.01 21.55
CA MET A 143 8.65 9.13 20.98
C MET A 143 9.88 8.57 20.27
N LEU A 144 10.05 8.92 19.00
CA LEU A 144 11.22 8.53 18.20
C LEU A 144 11.96 9.77 17.72
N HIS A 145 13.28 9.70 17.72
CA HIS A 145 14.14 10.79 17.25
C HIS A 145 14.42 10.61 15.76
N PHE A 146 14.29 11.67 14.97
CA PHE A 146 14.57 11.64 13.53
C PHE A 146 15.69 12.61 13.17
N SER A 147 16.76 12.10 12.55
CA SER A 147 17.92 12.92 12.12
C SER A 147 17.54 14.02 11.13
N TRP A 148 16.54 13.75 10.27
CA TRP A 148 16.03 14.68 9.24
C TRP A 148 15.45 15.97 9.79
N ILE A 149 15.06 15.98 11.07
CA ILE A 149 14.53 17.14 11.76
C ILE A 149 15.42 17.52 12.96
N PHE A 150 16.73 17.38 12.79
CA PHE A 150 17.74 17.75 13.80
C PHE A 150 17.60 16.94 15.11
N ASN A 151 17.28 15.64 14.99
CA ASN A 151 17.04 14.73 16.11
C ASN A 151 15.89 15.17 17.04
N LYS A 152 14.91 15.92 16.54
CA LYS A 152 13.70 16.19 17.30
C LYS A 152 12.86 14.92 17.46
N GLU A 153 12.12 14.87 18.56
CA GLU A 153 11.20 13.77 18.87
C GLU A 153 9.88 13.91 18.12
N VAL A 154 9.40 12.80 17.56
CA VAL A 154 8.10 12.68 16.93
C VAL A 154 7.33 11.55 17.59
N LYS A 155 6.07 11.82 17.92
CA LYS A 155 5.16 10.85 18.51
C LYS A 155 4.68 9.91 17.40
N VAL A 156 5.09 8.65 17.43
CA VAL A 156 4.63 7.59 16.50
C VAL A 156 3.55 6.71 17.08
#